data_AF-A0A087G350-F1
#
_entry.id   AF-A0A087G350-F1
#
_cell.length_a   1.000
_cell.length_b   1.000
_cell.length_c   1.000
_cell.angle_alpha   90.00
_cell.angle_beta   90.00
_cell.angle_gamma   90.00
#
_symmetry.space_group_name_H-M   'P 1'
#
loop_
_entity.id
_entity.type
_entity.pdbx_description
1 polymer ?
#
loop_
_entity_poly.entity_id
_entity_poly.type
_entity_poly.pdbx_seq_one_letter_code
_entity_poly.pdbx_strand_id
1 'polypeptide(L)'
;MGGGVRSKNPTGCCPTNSKAAECTPKQCGNRGNLFTDYTSNPYAEFNVFADPFAAYQVLHSGVPVTLVPIDATNTIPINKKVFETFEKNQRTYEAQYVFLSLKIVRDTWFDDEFYTSYFMWDSFTAGIAVSIMRNADKKNNEKDESDFSEMEYMNITVVTSNEPYGKSDGSNPLFDKRRTPKFNLTLGGVHSGHVQMGLRDPNCIPKSGKGKCKDGYTQEISGPDSVRVLVATRAKPNINIKSDLDKEFYVDFLEVLNRPEETGRYNFSSQFPYYKEELFKPDLSKIRLGKPVIFDMDMSAGDFLSLFYLLKVPVEEIDLKAIIVSSNGWANAATIDVVYDLLHMMGRDDIPVGLGDMFAMNQSDPIFPPVGDCKYVKAVPQGCGGFLDSDTLYGFARDLPRSPRRYTAENSMAHGAPRDTDRPELRQPLAIEVWQNLTKSGNRVSKITVLTSGPLTNLAKIISSDKKSSSLIKARTFCYLFGESS
;
A
#
# COMPACT_ATOMS: atom_id res chain seq x y z
N MET A 1 -12.68 -13.43 0.80
CA MET A 1 -13.55 -12.24 0.93
C MET A 1 -13.02 -11.34 2.01
N GLY A 2 -13.05 -10.03 1.74
CA GLY A 2 -13.32 -8.99 2.73
C GLY A 2 -12.16 -8.41 3.53
N GLY A 3 -12.52 -7.42 4.35
CA GLY A 3 -11.71 -6.22 4.63
C GLY A 3 -12.12 -5.04 3.74
N GLY A 4 -12.55 -5.33 2.51
CA GLY A 4 -12.94 -4.34 1.51
C GLY A 4 -14.38 -3.81 1.61
N VAL A 5 -14.58 -2.64 1.00
CA VAL A 5 -15.89 -2.08 0.69
C VAL A 5 -16.53 -2.90 -0.44
N ARG A 6 -17.81 -3.24 -0.29
CA ARG A 6 -18.46 -4.29 -1.08
C ARG A 6 -18.79 -3.83 -2.50
N SER A 7 -18.40 -4.61 -3.50
CA SER A 7 -19.04 -4.55 -4.81
C SER A 7 -20.48 -5.08 -4.75
N LYS A 8 -21.44 -4.39 -5.38
CA LYS A 8 -22.85 -4.82 -5.45
C LYS A 8 -23.06 -6.14 -6.21
N ASN A 9 -22.08 -6.56 -7.01
CA ASN A 9 -22.15 -7.79 -7.78
C ASN A 9 -20.83 -8.58 -7.69
N PRO A 10 -20.56 -9.28 -6.58
CA PRO A 10 -19.36 -10.09 -6.39
C PRO A 10 -19.53 -11.45 -7.09
N THR A 11 -19.38 -11.46 -8.42
CA THR A 11 -19.58 -12.64 -9.30
C THR A 11 -18.74 -13.88 -8.96
N GLY A 12 -17.80 -13.82 -8.01
CA GLY A 12 -16.92 -14.93 -7.63
C GLY A 12 -17.50 -15.92 -6.61
N CYS A 13 -18.80 -15.84 -6.28
CA CYS A 13 -19.33 -16.48 -5.07
C CYS A 13 -20.44 -17.51 -5.28
N CYS A 14 -21.01 -17.59 -6.49
CA CYS A 14 -21.60 -18.76 -7.17
C CYS A 14 -22.33 -18.26 -8.44
N PRO A 15 -22.03 -18.77 -9.65
CA PRO A 15 -22.76 -18.43 -10.86
C PRO A 15 -24.26 -18.77 -10.77
N THR A 16 -25.08 -18.12 -11.60
CA THR A 16 -26.56 -18.25 -11.63
C THR A 16 -27.10 -19.67 -11.87
N ASN A 17 -26.23 -20.63 -12.22
CA ASN A 17 -26.58 -22.01 -12.55
C ASN A 17 -26.00 -23.07 -11.58
N SER A 18 -25.32 -22.67 -10.48
CA SER A 18 -24.73 -23.62 -9.53
C SER A 18 -25.77 -24.29 -8.64
N LYS A 19 -25.60 -25.59 -8.35
CA LYS A 19 -26.49 -26.31 -7.41
C LYS A 19 -26.09 -26.01 -5.97
N ALA A 20 -27.07 -25.96 -5.06
CA ALA A 20 -26.86 -25.57 -3.66
C ALA A 20 -25.86 -26.44 -2.86
N ALA A 21 -25.49 -27.63 -3.35
CA ALA A 21 -24.48 -28.50 -2.75
C ALA A 21 -23.03 -28.20 -3.20
N GLU A 22 -22.85 -27.48 -4.31
CA GLU A 22 -21.53 -27.10 -4.86
C GLU A 22 -21.02 -25.76 -4.28
N CYS A 23 -21.93 -24.96 -3.72
CA CYS A 23 -21.63 -23.65 -3.16
C CYS A 23 -21.15 -23.79 -1.70
N THR A 24 -19.85 -23.68 -1.43
CA THR A 24 -19.31 -23.88 -0.06
C THR A 24 -19.41 -22.61 0.80
N PRO A 25 -20.14 -22.62 1.95
CA PRO A 25 -20.35 -21.41 2.75
C PRO A 25 -19.07 -20.79 3.35
N LYS A 26 -17.97 -21.56 3.44
CA LYS A 26 -16.67 -21.07 3.98
C LYS A 26 -16.03 -19.95 3.15
N GLN A 27 -16.41 -19.80 1.88
CA GLN A 27 -15.90 -18.75 0.99
C GLN A 27 -16.79 -17.49 0.98
N CYS A 28 -18.00 -17.52 1.57
CA CYS A 28 -19.00 -16.45 1.48
C CYS A 28 -19.32 -15.80 2.85
N GLY A 29 -18.92 -14.54 3.04
CA GLY A 29 -19.28 -13.68 4.16
C GLY A 29 -18.30 -12.53 4.37
N ASN A 30 -18.58 -11.64 5.34
CA ASN A 30 -17.64 -10.59 5.78
C ASN A 30 -16.42 -11.25 6.46
N ARG A 31 -15.51 -11.81 5.66
CA ARG A 31 -14.20 -12.31 6.10
C ARG A 31 -13.19 -11.14 5.97
N GLY A 32 -11.97 -11.31 6.46
CA GLY A 32 -10.87 -10.35 6.33
C GLY A 32 -9.72 -10.96 5.54
N ASN A 33 -8.61 -10.23 5.42
CA ASN A 33 -7.33 -10.77 4.92
C ASN A 33 -6.26 -10.88 6.03
N LEU A 34 -6.68 -10.99 7.29
CA LEU A 34 -5.81 -11.28 8.43
C LEU A 34 -5.67 -12.81 8.62
N PHE A 35 -4.68 -13.42 7.94
CA PHE A 35 -4.63 -14.87 7.67
C PHE A 35 -4.65 -15.76 8.92
N THR A 36 -3.93 -15.35 9.97
CA THR A 36 -3.74 -16.14 11.20
C THR A 36 -4.83 -15.93 12.27
N ASP A 37 -5.82 -15.07 12.00
CA ASP A 37 -6.71 -14.53 13.03
C ASP A 37 -8.22 -14.43 12.69
N TYR A 38 -8.72 -15.32 11.84
CA TYR A 38 -10.18 -15.49 11.68
C TYR A 38 -10.91 -15.78 13.02
N THR A 39 -10.19 -16.31 14.01
CA THR A 39 -10.73 -16.68 15.33
C THR A 39 -10.89 -15.51 16.30
N SER A 40 -10.23 -14.36 16.07
CA SER A 40 -10.42 -13.14 16.88
C SER A 40 -10.90 -11.93 16.07
N ASN A 41 -10.37 -11.69 14.87
CA ASN A 41 -10.82 -10.64 13.96
C ASN A 41 -10.93 -11.11 12.50
N PRO A 42 -12.11 -11.62 12.11
CA PRO A 42 -12.37 -12.10 10.76
C PRO A 42 -12.89 -10.99 9.84
N TYR A 43 -12.67 -9.70 10.11
CA TYR A 43 -13.22 -8.61 9.27
C TYR A 43 -12.16 -7.63 8.78
N ALA A 44 -11.03 -7.55 9.46
CA ALA A 44 -10.01 -6.56 9.17
C ALA A 44 -9.36 -6.75 7.80
N GLU A 45 -8.97 -5.62 7.21
CA GLU A 45 -7.92 -5.58 6.21
C GLU A 45 -6.57 -5.28 6.87
N PHE A 46 -5.48 -5.85 6.36
CA PHE A 46 -4.14 -5.83 6.95
C PHE A 46 -3.55 -4.43 7.16
N ASN A 47 -3.51 -3.56 6.15
CA ASN A 47 -2.96 -2.20 6.26
C ASN A 47 -3.76 -1.30 7.20
N VAL A 48 -5.08 -1.42 7.18
CA VAL A 48 -5.97 -0.71 8.10
C VAL A 48 -5.92 -1.35 9.49
N PHE A 49 -5.66 -2.65 9.63
CA PHE A 49 -5.44 -3.30 10.92
C PHE A 49 -4.10 -2.91 11.56
N ALA A 50 -3.06 -2.67 10.75
CA ALA A 50 -1.76 -2.21 11.21
C ALA A 50 -1.84 -0.82 11.87
N ASP A 51 -2.75 0.06 11.42
CA ASP A 51 -3.07 1.32 12.12
C ASP A 51 -4.52 1.80 11.84
N PRO A 52 -5.52 1.30 12.59
CA PRO A 52 -6.93 1.66 12.37
C PRO A 52 -7.20 3.13 12.66
N PHE A 53 -6.40 3.73 13.55
CA PHE A 53 -6.53 5.11 13.98
C PHE A 53 -5.99 6.08 12.93
N ALA A 54 -4.86 5.76 12.31
CA ALA A 54 -4.37 6.50 11.15
C ALA A 54 -5.35 6.40 9.98
N ALA A 55 -5.87 5.21 9.68
CA ALA A 55 -6.82 5.03 8.59
C ALA A 55 -8.12 5.83 8.80
N TYR A 56 -8.69 5.79 10.02
CA TYR A 56 -9.81 6.64 10.40
C TYR A 56 -9.47 8.13 10.25
N GLN A 57 -8.34 8.59 10.80
CA GLN A 57 -7.93 9.98 10.71
C GLN A 57 -7.75 10.45 9.25
N VAL A 58 -7.22 9.59 8.39
CA VAL A 58 -6.97 9.88 6.97
C VAL A 58 -8.29 9.97 6.18
N LEU A 59 -9.21 9.03 6.36
CA LEU A 59 -10.54 9.07 5.74
C LEU A 59 -11.33 10.31 6.19
N HIS A 60 -11.31 10.62 7.48
CA HIS A 60 -12.03 11.76 8.07
C HIS A 60 -11.28 13.11 7.95
N SER A 61 -10.15 13.16 7.24
CA SER A 61 -9.33 14.38 7.10
C SER A 61 -9.90 15.44 6.14
N GLY A 62 -10.98 15.13 5.42
CA GLY A 62 -11.57 15.99 4.38
C GLY A 62 -10.83 15.99 3.03
N VAL A 63 -9.77 15.20 2.90
CA VAL A 63 -9.06 15.00 1.63
C VAL A 63 -9.82 13.99 0.74
N PRO A 64 -9.96 14.22 -0.58
CA PRO A 64 -10.59 13.25 -1.48
C PRO A 64 -9.88 11.89 -1.50
N VAL A 65 -10.66 10.83 -1.34
CA VAL A 65 -10.21 9.42 -1.25
C VAL A 65 -10.74 8.64 -2.44
N THR A 66 -9.84 7.96 -3.15
CA THR A 66 -10.10 6.87 -4.09
C THR A 66 -9.56 5.58 -3.49
N LEU A 67 -10.35 4.51 -3.53
CA LEU A 67 -10.13 3.35 -2.69
C LEU A 67 -10.21 2.07 -3.52
N VAL A 68 -9.20 1.21 -3.42
CA VAL A 68 -9.10 -0.04 -4.19
C VAL A 68 -9.21 -1.23 -3.24
N PRO A 69 -10.43 -1.65 -2.87
CA PRO A 69 -10.67 -2.76 -1.94
C PRO A 69 -10.16 -4.09 -2.47
N ILE A 70 -9.84 -4.98 -1.53
CA ILE A 70 -9.52 -6.37 -1.84
C ILE A 70 -10.61 -7.05 -2.67
N ASP A 71 -11.88 -6.65 -2.53
CA ASP A 71 -12.97 -7.18 -3.36
C ASP A 71 -12.83 -6.80 -4.85
N ALA A 72 -12.18 -5.67 -5.18
CA ALA A 72 -11.83 -5.30 -6.54
C ALA A 72 -10.54 -6.01 -7.00
N THR A 73 -9.50 -6.07 -6.17
CA THR A 73 -8.25 -6.80 -6.51
C THR A 73 -8.49 -8.31 -6.61
N ASN A 74 -9.48 -8.89 -5.93
CA ASN A 74 -9.92 -10.28 -6.10
C ASN A 74 -10.44 -10.57 -7.54
N THR A 75 -10.53 -9.57 -8.41
CA THR A 75 -10.85 -9.71 -9.83
C THR A 75 -9.63 -9.55 -10.77
N ILE A 76 -8.42 -9.42 -10.20
CA ILE A 76 -7.12 -9.32 -10.91
C ILE A 76 -6.10 -10.44 -10.50
N PRO A 77 -6.48 -11.75 -10.57
CA PRO A 77 -5.60 -12.88 -10.20
C PRO A 77 -4.49 -13.18 -11.22
N ILE A 78 -3.27 -13.43 -10.73
CA ILE A 78 -2.16 -13.92 -11.57
C ILE A 78 -2.31 -15.42 -11.81
N ASN A 79 -3.27 -15.77 -12.67
CA ASN A 79 -3.43 -17.16 -13.11
C ASN A 79 -2.26 -17.61 -14.00
N LYS A 80 -2.15 -18.93 -14.20
CA LYS A 80 -1.09 -19.56 -15.00
C LYS A 80 -0.93 -18.97 -16.40
N LYS A 81 -2.04 -18.61 -17.06
CA LYS A 81 -2.02 -18.02 -18.42
C LYS A 81 -1.43 -16.61 -18.42
N VAL A 82 -1.76 -15.80 -17.42
CA VAL A 82 -1.15 -14.47 -17.21
C VAL A 82 0.35 -14.61 -16.92
N PHE A 83 0.72 -15.52 -16.01
CA PHE A 83 2.11 -15.77 -15.64
C PHE A 83 2.97 -16.25 -16.83
N GLU A 84 2.50 -17.24 -17.59
CA GLU A 84 3.18 -17.71 -18.81
C GLU A 84 3.24 -16.65 -19.92
N THR A 85 2.25 -15.74 -20.00
CA THR A 85 2.28 -14.63 -20.95
C THR A 85 3.32 -13.59 -20.54
N PHE A 86 3.47 -13.34 -19.24
CA PHE A 86 4.53 -12.51 -18.67
C PHE A 86 5.91 -13.14 -18.97
N GLU A 87 6.08 -14.43 -18.71
CA GLU A 87 7.33 -15.16 -18.96
C GLU A 87 7.82 -14.99 -20.41
N LYS A 88 6.89 -14.95 -21.38
CA LYS A 88 7.17 -14.78 -22.81
C LYS A 88 7.40 -13.32 -23.24
N ASN A 89 7.12 -12.32 -22.40
CA ASN A 89 7.14 -10.89 -22.75
C ASN A 89 7.99 -10.05 -21.77
N GLN A 90 9.32 -10.21 -21.84
CA GLN A 90 10.30 -9.54 -20.97
C GLN A 90 11.38 -8.80 -21.79
N ARG A 91 10.98 -7.82 -22.60
CA ARG A 91 11.83 -7.13 -23.60
C ARG A 91 12.78 -6.09 -22.99
N THR A 92 12.43 -5.55 -21.83
CA THR A 92 13.21 -4.57 -21.05
C THR A 92 13.79 -5.23 -19.80
N TYR A 93 14.72 -4.57 -19.13
CA TYR A 93 15.23 -5.06 -17.85
C TYR A 93 14.12 -5.02 -16.79
N GLU A 94 13.37 -3.92 -16.69
CA GLU A 94 12.24 -3.77 -15.77
C GLU A 94 11.22 -4.91 -15.86
N ALA A 95 10.84 -5.32 -17.07
CA ALA A 95 9.92 -6.45 -17.28
C ALA A 95 10.55 -7.78 -16.79
N GLN A 96 11.86 -7.96 -16.93
CA GLN A 96 12.59 -9.12 -16.39
C GLN A 96 12.67 -9.08 -14.86
N TYR A 97 12.96 -7.91 -14.27
CA TYR A 97 13.03 -7.74 -12.82
C TYR A 97 11.66 -7.97 -12.15
N VAL A 98 10.58 -7.46 -12.76
CA VAL A 98 9.20 -7.73 -12.34
C VAL A 98 8.84 -9.21 -12.45
N PHE A 99 9.12 -9.85 -13.59
CA PHE A 99 8.80 -11.27 -13.75
C PHE A 99 9.59 -12.14 -12.78
N LEU A 100 10.86 -11.83 -12.53
CA LEU A 100 11.69 -12.56 -11.57
C LEU A 100 11.17 -12.39 -10.14
N SER A 101 10.71 -11.19 -9.76
CA SER A 101 10.04 -10.97 -8.46
C SER A 101 8.79 -11.85 -8.34
N LEU A 102 7.90 -11.83 -9.34
CA LEU A 102 6.71 -12.69 -9.38
C LEU A 102 7.06 -14.19 -9.35
N LYS A 103 8.14 -14.58 -10.01
CA LYS A 103 8.59 -15.97 -10.05
C LYS A 103 9.13 -16.44 -8.70
N ILE A 104 9.95 -15.62 -8.03
CA ILE A 104 10.45 -15.96 -6.68
C ILE A 104 9.27 -16.11 -5.71
N VAL A 105 8.31 -15.18 -5.76
CA VAL A 105 7.07 -15.29 -4.97
C VAL A 105 6.28 -16.54 -5.33
N ARG A 106 6.15 -16.90 -6.61
CA ARG A 106 5.50 -18.17 -6.99
C ARG A 106 6.26 -19.39 -6.45
N ASP A 107 7.59 -19.34 -6.47
CA ASP A 107 8.47 -20.45 -6.07
C ASP A 107 8.58 -20.61 -4.53
N THR A 108 8.07 -19.66 -3.73
CA THR A 108 7.93 -19.81 -2.26
C THR A 108 6.59 -20.42 -1.84
N TRP A 109 5.61 -20.53 -2.74
CA TRP A 109 4.28 -21.10 -2.45
C TRP A 109 4.23 -22.61 -2.76
N PHE A 110 3.31 -23.33 -2.12
CA PHE A 110 3.08 -24.75 -2.39
C PHE A 110 2.18 -24.97 -3.62
N ASP A 111 2.58 -25.91 -4.48
CA ASP A 111 1.84 -26.37 -5.66
C ASP A 111 1.35 -25.22 -6.58
N ASP A 112 0.15 -25.35 -7.17
CA ASP A 112 -0.45 -24.35 -8.05
C ASP A 112 -1.24 -23.26 -7.27
N GLU A 113 -1.16 -23.20 -5.93
CA GLU A 113 -2.00 -22.30 -5.10
C GLU A 113 -1.79 -20.82 -5.46
N PHE A 114 -0.55 -20.41 -5.74
CA PHE A 114 -0.20 -19.07 -6.23
C PHE A 114 -1.12 -18.64 -7.39
N TYR A 115 -1.36 -19.50 -8.37
CA TYR A 115 -2.18 -19.16 -9.56
C TYR A 115 -3.67 -18.98 -9.26
N THR A 116 -4.12 -19.32 -8.04
CA THR A 116 -5.51 -19.19 -7.59
C THR A 116 -5.70 -18.13 -6.49
N SER A 117 -4.61 -17.75 -5.82
CA SER A 117 -4.65 -16.98 -4.57
C SER A 117 -3.75 -15.72 -4.57
N TYR A 118 -2.87 -15.53 -5.56
CA TYR A 118 -2.08 -14.31 -5.73
C TYR A 118 -2.73 -13.36 -6.76
N PHE A 119 -2.79 -12.07 -6.45
CA PHE A 119 -3.44 -11.04 -7.27
C PHE A 119 -2.52 -9.83 -7.47
N MET A 120 -2.73 -9.03 -8.51
CA MET A 120 -1.92 -7.81 -8.74
C MET A 120 -2.36 -6.63 -7.87
N TRP A 121 -2.37 -6.78 -6.55
CA TRP A 121 -2.96 -5.83 -5.59
C TRP A 121 -2.47 -4.37 -5.75
N ASP A 122 -1.19 -4.10 -5.45
CA ASP A 122 -0.64 -2.75 -5.53
C ASP A 122 -0.56 -2.24 -6.96
N SER A 123 -0.16 -3.12 -7.88
CA SER A 123 0.04 -2.74 -9.28
C SER A 123 -1.27 -2.30 -9.92
N PHE A 124 -2.39 -2.98 -9.61
CA PHE A 124 -3.71 -2.58 -10.04
C PHE A 124 -4.14 -1.25 -9.42
N THR A 125 -3.79 -0.99 -8.17
CA THR A 125 -4.01 0.32 -7.52
C THR A 125 -3.20 1.43 -8.19
N ALA A 126 -1.92 1.18 -8.49
CA ALA A 126 -1.06 2.10 -9.24
C ALA A 126 -1.61 2.36 -10.65
N GLY A 127 -2.06 1.32 -11.35
CA GLY A 127 -2.74 1.42 -12.64
C GLY A 127 -4.01 2.27 -12.58
N ILE A 128 -4.90 2.01 -11.61
CA ILE A 128 -6.11 2.82 -11.39
C ILE A 128 -5.75 4.29 -11.15
N ALA A 129 -4.75 4.56 -10.29
CA ALA A 129 -4.29 5.92 -10.01
C ALA A 129 -3.76 6.62 -11.27
N VAL A 130 -2.89 5.96 -12.04
CA VAL A 130 -2.33 6.46 -13.30
C VAL A 130 -3.45 6.74 -14.31
N SER A 131 -4.36 5.80 -14.50
CA SER A 131 -5.48 5.95 -15.44
C SER A 131 -6.43 7.11 -15.06
N ILE A 132 -6.84 7.22 -13.79
CA ILE A 132 -7.67 8.34 -13.33
C ILE A 132 -6.91 9.68 -13.50
N MET A 133 -5.62 9.71 -13.19
CA MET A 133 -4.79 10.89 -13.41
C MET A 133 -4.67 11.27 -14.89
N ARG A 134 -4.45 10.30 -15.78
CA ARG A 134 -4.43 10.46 -17.24
C ARG A 134 -5.78 10.94 -17.80
N ASN A 135 -6.89 10.44 -17.26
CA ASN A 135 -8.24 10.75 -17.72
C ASN A 135 -8.77 12.11 -17.22
N ALA A 136 -8.38 12.56 -16.03
CA ALA A 136 -8.95 13.74 -15.38
C ALA A 136 -8.77 15.09 -16.11
N ASP A 137 -7.96 15.15 -17.18
CA ASP A 137 -7.80 16.34 -18.03
C ASP A 137 -8.49 16.20 -19.41
N LYS A 138 -9.10 15.05 -19.71
CA LYS A 138 -9.87 14.82 -20.95
C LYS A 138 -11.22 15.53 -20.87
N LYS A 139 -11.55 16.36 -21.86
CA LYS A 139 -12.72 17.27 -21.84
C LYS A 139 -14.10 16.59 -21.78
N ASN A 140 -14.19 15.30 -22.12
CA ASN A 140 -15.47 14.60 -22.34
C ASN A 140 -15.70 13.40 -21.40
N ASN A 141 -14.74 13.04 -20.55
CA ASN A 141 -14.90 11.92 -19.63
C ASN A 141 -15.51 12.40 -18.31
N GLU A 142 -16.23 11.52 -17.63
CA GLU A 142 -16.56 11.76 -16.23
C GLU A 142 -15.24 11.88 -15.45
N LYS A 143 -15.12 12.95 -14.65
CA LYS A 143 -14.08 12.98 -13.62
C LYS A 143 -14.28 11.72 -12.78
N ASP A 144 -13.18 11.05 -12.46
CA ASP A 144 -13.15 9.82 -11.66
C ASP A 144 -13.32 8.48 -12.45
N GLU A 145 -13.33 8.52 -13.78
CA GLU A 145 -13.29 7.30 -14.62
C GLU A 145 -11.89 6.64 -14.67
N SER A 146 -11.84 5.32 -14.38
CA SER A 146 -10.69 4.45 -14.61
C SER A 146 -10.87 3.60 -15.88
N ASP A 147 -9.83 3.49 -16.70
CA ASP A 147 -9.76 2.59 -17.86
C ASP A 147 -9.76 1.11 -17.42
N PHE A 148 -9.31 0.83 -16.19
CA PHE A 148 -9.02 -0.52 -15.69
C PHE A 148 -10.04 -1.06 -14.70
N SER A 149 -10.88 -0.21 -14.12
CA SER A 149 -11.84 -0.60 -13.09
C SER A 149 -13.21 0.05 -13.27
N GLU A 150 -14.25 -0.68 -12.89
CA GLU A 150 -15.54 -0.09 -12.52
C GLU A 150 -15.35 0.69 -11.22
N MET A 151 -15.94 1.88 -11.14
CA MET A 151 -15.84 2.80 -10.00
C MET A 151 -17.25 3.18 -9.52
N GLU A 152 -17.50 3.15 -8.22
CA GLU A 152 -18.74 3.63 -7.59
C GLU A 152 -18.42 4.55 -6.41
N TYR A 153 -19.30 5.53 -6.14
CA TYR A 153 -19.25 6.29 -4.90
C TYR A 153 -19.97 5.55 -3.78
N MET A 154 -19.30 5.37 -2.64
CA MET A 154 -19.84 4.69 -1.46
C MET A 154 -19.62 5.52 -0.19
N ASN A 155 -20.50 5.36 0.80
CA ASN A 155 -20.40 6.04 2.09
C ASN A 155 -19.85 5.06 3.14
N ILE A 156 -18.66 5.32 3.66
CA ILE A 156 -17.90 4.33 4.45
C ILE A 156 -17.32 4.92 5.73
N THR A 157 -16.93 4.06 6.66
CA THR A 157 -16.07 4.41 7.80
C THR A 157 -15.14 3.25 8.15
N VAL A 158 -14.07 3.52 8.90
CA VAL A 158 -13.19 2.48 9.45
C VAL A 158 -13.58 2.22 10.90
N VAL A 159 -13.87 0.96 11.23
CA VAL A 159 -14.11 0.53 12.61
C VAL A 159 -12.77 0.49 13.36
N THR A 160 -12.70 1.16 14.51
CA THR A 160 -11.47 1.30 15.32
C THR A 160 -11.62 0.77 16.74
N SER A 161 -12.75 0.13 17.07
CA SER A 161 -13.03 -0.44 18.40
C SER A 161 -14.25 -1.37 18.36
N ASN A 162 -14.48 -2.11 19.44
CA ASN A 162 -15.46 -3.19 19.52
C ASN A 162 -16.39 -3.11 20.74
N GLU A 163 -17.56 -3.71 20.61
CA GLU A 163 -18.52 -3.80 21.71
C GLU A 163 -17.99 -4.57 22.95
N PRO A 164 -18.39 -4.15 24.17
CA PRO A 164 -19.36 -3.10 24.47
C PRO A 164 -18.76 -1.69 24.44
N TYR A 165 -19.39 -0.78 23.69
CA TYR A 165 -18.98 0.63 23.63
C TYR A 165 -19.19 1.36 24.97
N GLY A 166 -18.37 2.38 25.24
CA GLY A 166 -18.43 3.18 26.47
C GLY A 166 -17.83 2.50 27.71
N LYS A 167 -17.52 1.20 27.66
CA LYS A 167 -16.80 0.49 28.73
C LYS A 167 -15.30 0.56 28.47
N SER A 168 -14.59 1.43 29.19
CA SER A 168 -13.13 1.47 29.13
C SER A 168 -12.51 0.26 29.85
N ASP A 169 -11.54 -0.37 29.19
CA ASP A 169 -10.61 -1.36 29.73
C ASP A 169 -9.14 -0.91 29.59
N GLY A 170 -8.91 0.33 29.15
CA GLY A 170 -7.59 0.91 28.89
C GLY A 170 -6.97 0.59 27.52
N SER A 171 -7.61 -0.24 26.68
CA SER A 171 -7.10 -0.59 25.34
C SER A 171 -7.13 0.59 24.36
N ASN A 172 -8.10 1.50 24.49
CA ASN A 172 -8.47 2.45 23.44
C ASN A 172 -7.76 3.81 23.57
N PRO A 173 -6.78 4.15 22.70
CA PRO A 173 -5.96 5.37 22.83
C PRO A 173 -6.73 6.68 22.54
N LEU A 174 -7.94 6.60 21.97
CA LEU A 174 -8.80 7.75 21.73
C LEU A 174 -9.53 8.20 23.01
N PHE A 175 -9.71 7.29 23.98
CA PHE A 175 -10.47 7.50 25.21
C PHE A 175 -9.67 7.27 26.51
N ASP A 176 -8.68 6.35 26.54
CA ASP A 176 -7.93 6.03 27.76
C ASP A 176 -7.21 7.26 28.33
N LYS A 177 -7.31 7.42 29.66
CA LYS A 177 -6.72 8.51 30.46
C LYS A 177 -6.99 9.93 29.93
N ARG A 178 -8.04 10.14 29.13
CA ARG A 178 -8.40 11.43 28.53
C ARG A 178 -9.66 12.02 29.17
N ARG A 179 -9.61 13.32 29.52
CA ARG A 179 -10.80 14.10 29.90
C ARG A 179 -11.70 14.45 28.71
N THR A 180 -11.12 14.55 27.53
CA THR A 180 -11.81 14.82 26.25
C THR A 180 -11.28 13.82 25.21
N PRO A 181 -12.14 13.02 24.57
CA PRO A 181 -11.72 12.06 23.56
C PRO A 181 -11.00 12.72 22.39
N LYS A 182 -10.09 11.99 21.73
CA LYS A 182 -9.52 12.42 20.45
C LYS A 182 -10.63 12.56 19.40
N PHE A 183 -10.42 13.46 18.44
CA PHE A 183 -11.33 13.75 17.32
C PHE A 183 -12.78 14.11 17.74
N ASN A 184 -12.99 14.56 18.98
CA ASN A 184 -14.32 14.86 19.56
C ASN A 184 -15.30 13.67 19.52
N LEU A 185 -14.79 12.43 19.55
CA LEU A 185 -15.62 11.24 19.47
C LEU A 185 -16.54 11.06 20.69
N THR A 186 -17.76 10.60 20.44
CA THR A 186 -18.78 10.40 21.47
C THR A 186 -18.43 9.23 22.41
N LEU A 187 -18.41 9.49 23.72
CA LEU A 187 -18.33 8.43 24.73
C LEU A 187 -19.60 7.56 24.69
N GLY A 188 -19.45 6.25 24.54
CA GLY A 188 -20.56 5.33 24.24
C GLY A 188 -20.84 5.14 22.75
N GLY A 189 -20.20 5.90 21.85
CA GLY A 189 -20.28 5.72 20.40
C GLY A 189 -19.40 4.58 19.87
N VAL A 190 -19.51 4.26 18.58
CA VAL A 190 -18.91 3.08 17.94
C VAL A 190 -17.37 3.00 17.94
N HIS A 191 -16.69 4.11 18.29
CA HIS A 191 -15.24 4.19 18.44
C HIS A 191 -14.77 4.11 19.90
N SER A 192 -15.69 3.99 20.88
CA SER A 192 -15.42 4.06 22.33
C SER A 192 -15.39 2.70 23.03
N GLY A 193 -15.15 1.63 22.28
CA GLY A 193 -15.11 0.25 22.76
C GLY A 193 -13.71 -0.28 23.03
N HIS A 194 -13.62 -1.60 23.23
CA HIS A 194 -12.37 -2.35 23.33
C HIS A 194 -11.63 -2.36 21.99
N VAL A 195 -10.33 -2.09 21.99
CA VAL A 195 -9.46 -2.17 20.81
C VAL A 195 -8.65 -3.44 20.90
N GLN A 196 -8.63 -4.25 19.83
CA GLN A 196 -7.88 -5.50 19.82
C GLN A 196 -6.39 -5.27 20.12
N MET A 197 -5.90 -5.89 21.19
CA MET A 197 -4.52 -5.70 21.69
C MET A 197 -3.51 -6.69 21.07
N GLY A 198 -3.97 -7.63 20.23
CA GLY A 198 -3.14 -8.56 19.47
C GLY A 198 -3.94 -9.71 18.84
N LEU A 199 -3.30 -10.54 18.00
CA LEU A 199 -3.94 -11.64 17.25
C LEU A 199 -4.51 -12.80 18.09
N ARG A 200 -4.30 -12.75 19.41
CA ARG A 200 -4.79 -13.75 20.38
C ARG A 200 -5.51 -13.12 21.56
N ASP A 201 -6.04 -11.91 21.37
CA ASP A 201 -6.75 -11.18 22.42
C ASP A 201 -7.96 -12.00 22.94
N PRO A 202 -8.00 -12.37 24.23
CA PRO A 202 -9.13 -13.09 24.81
C PRO A 202 -10.45 -12.31 24.72
N ASN A 203 -10.38 -10.97 24.67
CA ASN A 203 -11.54 -10.13 24.44
C ASN A 203 -12.03 -10.16 22.98
N CYS A 204 -11.32 -10.81 22.05
CA CYS A 204 -11.73 -10.94 20.64
C CYS A 204 -12.16 -12.37 20.25
N ILE A 205 -11.75 -13.40 21.00
CA ILE A 205 -12.01 -14.82 20.72
C ILE A 205 -13.27 -15.32 21.47
N PRO A 206 -14.42 -15.58 20.81
CA PRO A 206 -15.58 -16.17 21.45
C PRO A 206 -15.55 -17.71 21.38
N LYS A 207 -16.34 -18.35 22.25
CA LYS A 207 -16.55 -19.82 22.25
C LYS A 207 -17.13 -20.38 20.95
N SER A 208 -17.68 -19.53 20.07
CA SER A 208 -18.30 -19.90 18.78
C SER A 208 -17.32 -19.95 17.60
N GLY A 209 -16.01 -19.74 17.82
CA GLY A 209 -14.95 -19.98 16.83
C GLY A 209 -14.76 -18.93 15.73
N LYS A 210 -15.79 -18.12 15.41
CA LYS A 210 -15.63 -16.91 14.58
C LYS A 210 -15.34 -15.71 15.49
N GLY A 211 -14.24 -15.00 15.27
CA GLY A 211 -13.88 -13.83 16.05
C GLY A 211 -14.91 -12.70 16.04
N LYS A 212 -14.97 -11.93 17.13
CA LYS A 212 -15.94 -10.83 17.29
C LYS A 212 -15.33 -9.42 17.13
N CYS A 213 -14.02 -9.27 17.13
CA CYS A 213 -13.38 -7.99 16.89
C CYS A 213 -13.41 -7.61 15.40
N LYS A 214 -13.36 -6.31 15.14
CA LYS A 214 -13.63 -5.64 13.86
C LYS A 214 -12.72 -4.43 13.64
N ASP A 215 -11.72 -4.18 14.49
CA ASP A 215 -10.74 -3.11 14.23
C ASP A 215 -10.14 -3.32 12.85
N GLY A 216 -9.98 -2.25 12.07
CA GLY A 216 -9.51 -2.35 10.70
C GLY A 216 -10.57 -2.78 9.67
N TYR A 217 -11.81 -3.08 10.07
CA TYR A 217 -12.89 -3.32 9.11
C TYR A 217 -13.37 -1.99 8.51
N THR A 218 -13.40 -1.90 7.19
CA THR A 218 -14.05 -0.78 6.51
C THR A 218 -15.51 -1.13 6.22
N GLN A 219 -16.43 -0.36 6.81
CA GLN A 219 -17.86 -0.63 6.77
C GLN A 219 -18.60 0.45 5.97
N GLU A 220 -19.44 0.02 5.03
CA GLU A 220 -20.45 0.88 4.40
C GLU A 220 -21.53 1.27 5.42
N ILE A 221 -21.77 2.57 5.58
CA ILE A 221 -22.73 3.14 6.53
C ILE A 221 -23.39 4.41 5.97
N SER A 222 -24.62 4.70 6.41
CA SER A 222 -25.40 5.89 6.03
C SER A 222 -25.46 6.96 7.13
N GLY A 223 -24.68 6.81 8.20
CA GLY A 223 -24.69 7.70 9.36
C GLY A 223 -23.84 8.98 9.21
N PRO A 224 -23.83 9.86 10.22
CA PRO A 224 -23.03 11.08 10.22
C PRO A 224 -21.52 10.81 10.21
N ASP A 225 -21.09 9.65 10.72
CA ASP A 225 -19.69 9.19 10.71
C ASP A 225 -19.27 8.56 9.35
N SER A 226 -20.06 8.75 8.30
CA SER A 226 -19.77 8.23 6.95
C SER A 226 -19.01 9.25 6.10
N VAL A 227 -17.97 8.79 5.42
CA VAL A 227 -17.22 9.55 4.42
C VAL A 227 -17.60 9.05 3.04
N ARG A 228 -17.96 9.96 2.13
CA ARG A 228 -18.20 9.61 0.72
C ARG A 228 -16.86 9.44 0.00
N VAL A 229 -16.61 8.24 -0.49
CA VAL A 229 -15.35 7.80 -1.09
C VAL A 229 -15.61 7.23 -2.47
N LEU A 230 -14.68 7.45 -3.41
CA LEU A 230 -14.70 6.76 -4.71
C LEU A 230 -14.08 5.37 -4.52
N VAL A 231 -14.78 4.32 -4.92
CA VAL A 231 -14.40 2.93 -4.66
C VAL A 231 -14.31 2.17 -5.97
N ALA A 232 -13.16 1.55 -6.24
CA ALA A 232 -13.03 0.56 -7.31
C ALA A 232 -13.82 -0.70 -6.91
N THR A 233 -14.63 -1.25 -7.81
CA THR A 233 -15.51 -2.38 -7.49
C THR A 233 -15.15 -3.68 -8.22
N ARG A 234 -14.47 -3.57 -9.37
CA ARG A 234 -14.17 -4.68 -10.28
C ARG A 234 -13.21 -4.26 -11.39
N ALA A 235 -12.22 -5.09 -11.70
CA ALA A 235 -11.36 -4.94 -12.87
C ALA A 235 -12.13 -5.17 -14.18
N LYS A 236 -12.00 -4.22 -15.12
CA LYS A 236 -12.64 -4.25 -16.44
C LYS A 236 -12.09 -5.42 -17.29
N PRO A 237 -12.96 -6.21 -17.95
CA PRO A 237 -12.53 -7.26 -18.85
C PRO A 237 -11.86 -6.66 -20.09
N ASN A 238 -10.87 -7.38 -20.64
CA ASN A 238 -10.25 -6.97 -21.90
C ASN A 238 -11.28 -7.02 -23.06
N ILE A 239 -11.44 -5.90 -23.75
CA ILE A 239 -12.32 -5.75 -24.93
C ILE A 239 -11.85 -6.68 -26.07
N ASN A 240 -10.55 -6.94 -26.19
CA ASN A 240 -10.00 -7.92 -27.10
C ASN A 240 -10.16 -9.35 -26.54
N ILE A 241 -11.30 -9.96 -26.82
CA ILE A 241 -11.63 -11.36 -26.46
C ILE A 241 -10.68 -12.44 -27.02
N LYS A 242 -9.76 -12.09 -27.93
CA LYS A 242 -8.73 -12.99 -28.46
C LYS A 242 -7.40 -12.88 -27.72
N SER A 243 -7.26 -11.90 -26.82
CA SER A 243 -6.06 -11.71 -26.02
C SER A 243 -5.84 -12.91 -25.07
N ASP A 244 -4.59 -13.22 -24.81
CA ASP A 244 -4.25 -14.18 -23.74
C ASP A 244 -4.43 -13.60 -22.34
N LEU A 245 -4.54 -12.28 -22.23
CA LEU A 245 -4.76 -11.50 -21.02
C LEU A 245 -6.21 -11.01 -20.97
N ASP A 246 -6.98 -11.42 -19.97
CA ASP A 246 -8.44 -11.26 -19.91
C ASP A 246 -8.93 -9.99 -19.17
N LYS A 247 -8.01 -9.07 -18.86
CA LYS A 247 -8.26 -7.79 -18.16
C LYS A 247 -7.47 -6.67 -18.85
N GLU A 248 -8.06 -5.49 -18.97
CA GLU A 248 -7.41 -4.32 -19.60
C GLU A 248 -6.09 -3.97 -18.89
N PHE A 249 -6.08 -4.03 -17.55
CA PHE A 249 -4.90 -3.74 -16.76
C PHE A 249 -3.70 -4.64 -17.07
N TYR A 250 -3.90 -5.94 -17.33
CA TYR A 250 -2.78 -6.83 -17.68
C TYR A 250 -2.11 -6.42 -18.99
N VAL A 251 -2.88 -5.93 -19.95
CA VAL A 251 -2.36 -5.47 -21.25
C VAL A 251 -1.54 -4.20 -21.05
N ASP A 252 -2.11 -3.18 -20.38
CA ASP A 252 -1.40 -1.91 -20.13
C ASP A 252 -0.15 -2.13 -19.26
N PHE A 253 -0.22 -2.92 -18.19
CA PHE A 253 0.92 -3.20 -17.33
C PHE A 253 2.07 -3.88 -18.07
N LEU A 254 1.77 -4.93 -18.86
CA LEU A 254 2.80 -5.60 -19.67
C LEU A 254 3.31 -4.70 -20.80
N GLU A 255 2.46 -3.89 -21.44
CA GLU A 255 2.88 -2.94 -22.47
C GLU A 255 3.83 -1.89 -21.88
N VAL A 256 3.43 -1.20 -20.81
CA VAL A 256 4.19 -0.14 -20.13
C VAL A 256 5.57 -0.64 -19.69
N LEU A 257 5.64 -1.82 -19.06
CA LEU A 257 6.94 -2.39 -18.67
C LEU A 257 7.82 -2.73 -19.88
N ASN A 258 7.24 -3.17 -20.99
CA ASN A 258 7.97 -3.57 -22.21
C ASN A 258 8.27 -2.41 -23.19
N ARG A 259 7.86 -1.16 -22.91
CA ARG A 259 8.20 0.02 -23.73
C ARG A 259 9.71 0.31 -23.68
N PRO A 260 10.36 0.67 -24.80
CA PRO A 260 11.78 1.02 -24.80
C PRO A 260 12.09 2.37 -24.13
N GLU A 261 11.10 3.26 -24.03
CA GLU A 261 11.18 4.51 -23.27
C GLU A 261 11.31 4.24 -21.76
N GLU A 262 11.94 5.17 -21.01
CA GLU A 262 12.19 5.05 -19.56
C GLU A 262 12.85 3.72 -19.12
N THR A 263 13.62 3.05 -19.99
CA THR A 263 14.31 1.80 -19.62
C THR A 263 15.47 2.02 -18.65
N GLY A 264 15.65 1.08 -17.73
CA GLY A 264 16.73 1.07 -16.75
C GLY A 264 18.12 0.98 -17.39
N ARG A 265 19.10 1.52 -16.68
CA ARG A 265 20.49 1.65 -17.12
C ARG A 265 21.29 0.35 -16.96
N TYR A 266 20.82 -0.55 -16.09
CA TYR A 266 21.50 -1.77 -15.71
C TYR A 266 20.60 -2.99 -15.81
N ASN A 267 21.19 -4.10 -16.27
CA ASN A 267 20.68 -5.45 -16.10
C ASN A 267 21.37 -6.16 -14.92
N PHE A 268 20.89 -7.36 -14.59
CA PHE A 268 21.33 -8.25 -13.49
C PHE A 268 22.84 -8.50 -13.35
N SER A 269 23.66 -8.24 -14.38
CA SER A 269 25.10 -8.55 -14.35
C SER A 269 25.99 -7.36 -14.76
N SER A 270 25.39 -6.24 -15.15
CA SER A 270 26.10 -5.14 -15.82
C SER A 270 26.87 -4.20 -14.89
N GLN A 271 26.44 -4.02 -13.63
CA GLN A 271 27.01 -2.98 -12.77
C GLN A 271 28.21 -3.47 -11.94
N PHE A 272 28.17 -4.67 -11.35
CA PHE A 272 29.22 -5.13 -10.42
C PHE A 272 30.66 -5.11 -10.97
N PRO A 273 30.95 -5.47 -12.24
CA PRO A 273 32.29 -5.35 -12.81
C PRO A 273 32.77 -3.90 -13.04
N TYR A 274 31.86 -2.93 -12.97
CA TYR A 274 32.06 -1.52 -13.32
C TYR A 274 31.44 -0.55 -12.29
N TYR A 275 31.33 -0.97 -11.03
CA TYR A 275 30.69 -0.17 -9.98
C TYR A 275 31.37 1.18 -9.80
N LYS A 276 30.56 2.22 -9.58
CA LYS A 276 31.01 3.58 -9.32
C LYS A 276 30.09 4.29 -8.34
N GLU A 277 30.67 5.17 -7.53
CA GLU A 277 29.94 6.04 -6.60
C GLU A 277 29.39 7.30 -7.30
N GLU A 278 28.60 7.11 -8.35
CA GLU A 278 27.98 8.18 -9.15
C GLU A 278 26.44 8.13 -9.00
N LEU A 279 25.77 9.28 -8.84
CA LEU A 279 24.29 9.35 -8.80
C LEU A 279 23.73 9.66 -10.19
N PHE A 280 22.67 8.96 -10.60
CA PHE A 280 22.03 9.16 -11.90
C PHE A 280 20.72 9.93 -11.75
N LYS A 281 20.69 11.14 -12.32
CA LYS A 281 19.54 12.06 -12.26
C LYS A 281 19.23 12.55 -13.67
N PRO A 282 17.98 12.45 -14.15
CA PRO A 282 17.60 12.92 -15.49
C PRO A 282 17.51 14.46 -15.55
N ASP A 283 17.86 15.05 -16.69
CA ASP A 283 17.55 16.47 -16.97
C ASP A 283 16.10 16.60 -17.46
N LEU A 284 15.19 16.78 -16.51
CA LEU A 284 13.77 17.00 -16.79
C LEU A 284 13.42 18.48 -17.06
N SER A 285 14.41 19.39 -17.12
CA SER A 285 14.17 20.85 -17.18
C SER A 285 13.40 21.33 -18.41
N LYS A 286 13.43 20.55 -19.50
CA LYS A 286 12.75 20.83 -20.78
C LYS A 286 11.43 20.06 -20.94
N ILE A 287 11.13 19.15 -20.02
CA ILE A 287 9.95 18.27 -20.09
C ILE A 287 8.80 18.92 -19.34
N ARG A 288 7.60 18.87 -19.93
CA ARG A 288 6.38 19.28 -19.23
C ARG A 288 5.93 18.13 -18.33
N LEU A 289 6.41 18.14 -17.09
CA LEU A 289 6.06 17.16 -16.08
C LEU A 289 4.54 17.03 -15.86
N GLY A 290 4.12 15.79 -15.61
CA GLY A 290 2.74 15.39 -15.38
C GLY A 290 2.24 15.71 -13.98
N LYS A 291 1.36 14.86 -13.46
CA LYS A 291 0.73 15.07 -12.14
C LYS A 291 1.70 14.62 -11.03
N PRO A 292 2.03 15.48 -10.04
CA PRO A 292 3.02 15.15 -9.02
C PRO A 292 2.46 14.10 -8.05
N VAL A 293 3.17 13.00 -7.91
CA VAL A 293 2.81 11.83 -7.10
C VAL A 293 3.83 11.65 -5.97
N ILE A 294 3.35 11.29 -4.78
CA ILE A 294 4.16 10.63 -3.74
C ILE A 294 3.65 9.19 -3.63
N PHE A 295 4.56 8.22 -3.60
CA PHE A 295 4.23 6.81 -3.37
C PHE A 295 4.62 6.42 -1.94
N ASP A 296 3.66 5.97 -1.14
CA ASP A 296 3.81 5.58 0.28
C ASP A 296 3.59 4.07 0.40
N MET A 297 4.70 3.32 0.45
CA MET A 297 4.76 1.87 0.25
C MET A 297 5.33 1.15 1.48
N ASP A 298 4.86 -0.06 1.80
CA ASP A 298 5.43 -0.86 2.90
C ASP A 298 6.47 -1.91 2.46
N MET A 299 6.94 -1.78 1.22
CA MET A 299 8.09 -2.52 0.65
C MET A 299 7.85 -4.03 0.56
N SER A 300 6.61 -4.43 0.28
CA SER A 300 6.26 -5.76 -0.21
C SER A 300 6.73 -5.98 -1.65
N ALA A 301 6.69 -7.22 -2.14
CA ALA A 301 6.99 -7.52 -3.54
C ALA A 301 6.04 -6.80 -4.52
N GLY A 302 4.77 -6.62 -4.14
CA GLY A 302 3.76 -5.88 -4.92
C GLY A 302 4.11 -4.39 -5.07
N ASP A 303 4.71 -3.78 -4.05
CA ASP A 303 5.18 -2.40 -4.11
C ASP A 303 6.33 -2.22 -5.11
N PHE A 304 7.30 -3.13 -5.13
CA PHE A 304 8.42 -3.05 -6.08
C PHE A 304 7.95 -3.23 -7.52
N LEU A 305 6.99 -4.12 -7.75
CA LEU A 305 6.28 -4.24 -9.03
C LEU A 305 5.61 -2.93 -9.45
N SER A 306 4.92 -2.29 -8.50
CA SER A 306 4.22 -1.03 -8.71
C SER A 306 5.16 0.13 -8.96
N LEU A 307 6.31 0.14 -8.26
CA LEU A 307 7.36 1.13 -8.45
C LEU A 307 7.98 1.01 -9.85
N PHE A 308 8.28 -0.20 -10.34
CA PHE A 308 8.71 -0.38 -11.72
C PHE A 308 7.67 0.15 -12.72
N TYR A 309 6.39 -0.16 -12.54
CA TYR A 309 5.32 0.38 -13.40
C TYR A 309 5.26 1.92 -13.34
N LEU A 310 5.25 2.52 -12.15
CA LEU A 310 5.20 3.99 -11.97
C LEU A 310 6.42 4.70 -12.57
N LEU A 311 7.60 4.06 -12.56
CA LEU A 311 8.82 4.60 -13.18
C LEU A 311 8.85 4.40 -14.72
N LYS A 312 7.99 3.53 -15.26
CA LYS A 312 7.83 3.27 -16.70
C LYS A 312 6.68 4.01 -17.35
N VAL A 313 5.75 4.55 -16.56
CA VAL A 313 4.76 5.51 -17.05
C VAL A 313 5.49 6.83 -17.41
N PRO A 314 5.20 7.45 -18.57
CA PRO A 314 5.89 8.67 -18.98
C PRO A 314 5.82 9.80 -17.94
N VAL A 315 6.93 10.53 -17.79
CA VAL A 315 7.06 11.65 -16.83
C VAL A 315 6.12 12.82 -17.13
N GLU A 316 5.58 12.91 -18.36
CA GLU A 316 4.53 13.83 -18.78
C GLU A 316 3.12 13.43 -18.29
N GLU A 317 2.89 12.16 -17.95
CA GLU A 317 1.64 11.69 -17.35
C GLU A 317 1.70 11.78 -15.82
N ILE A 318 2.74 11.20 -15.20
CA ILE A 318 2.96 11.24 -13.75
C ILE A 318 4.38 11.68 -13.40
N ASP A 319 4.49 12.47 -12.35
CA ASP A 319 5.74 13.07 -11.89
C ASP A 319 6.01 12.55 -10.47
N LEU A 320 6.65 11.39 -10.36
CA LEU A 320 6.95 10.76 -9.07
C LEU A 320 7.99 11.60 -8.31
N LYS A 321 7.50 12.39 -7.34
CA LYS A 321 8.24 13.41 -6.58
C LYS A 321 8.98 12.87 -5.36
N ALA A 322 8.48 11.79 -4.77
CA ALA A 322 9.10 11.12 -3.65
C ALA A 322 8.53 9.71 -3.50
N ILE A 323 9.31 8.87 -2.84
CA ILE A 323 8.84 7.67 -2.19
C ILE A 323 8.86 7.94 -0.68
N ILE A 324 7.87 7.45 0.04
CA ILE A 324 7.85 7.33 1.48
C ILE A 324 7.69 5.85 1.79
N VAL A 325 8.35 5.36 2.84
CA VAL A 325 8.24 3.94 3.21
C VAL A 325 7.61 3.73 4.59
N SER A 326 6.68 2.80 4.68
CA SER A 326 6.02 2.38 5.93
C SER A 326 6.72 1.16 6.52
N SER A 327 7.67 1.39 7.43
CA SER A 327 8.43 0.33 8.10
C SER A 327 7.65 -0.47 9.17
N ASN A 328 6.31 -0.34 9.18
CA ASN A 328 5.36 -1.07 10.01
C ASN A 328 4.43 -2.01 9.22
N GLY A 329 4.61 -2.15 7.90
CA GLY A 329 3.96 -3.17 7.07
C GLY A 329 4.88 -4.35 6.77
N TRP A 330 5.13 -4.64 5.48
CA TRP A 330 5.77 -5.88 5.01
C TRP A 330 7.29 -6.01 5.23
N ALA A 331 8.06 -4.92 5.23
CA ALA A 331 9.52 -5.02 5.40
C ALA A 331 10.12 -3.99 6.36
N ASN A 332 11.32 -4.29 6.87
CA ASN A 332 12.02 -3.44 7.82
C ASN A 332 12.58 -2.17 7.16
N ALA A 333 12.88 -1.14 7.97
CA ALA A 333 13.47 0.11 7.49
C ALA A 333 14.78 -0.04 6.69
N ALA A 334 15.54 -1.12 6.90
CA ALA A 334 16.75 -1.42 6.14
C ALA A 334 16.49 -1.72 4.65
N THR A 335 15.28 -2.16 4.30
CA THR A 335 14.86 -2.48 2.92
C THR A 335 14.80 -1.25 2.01
N ILE A 336 14.93 -0.04 2.56
CA ILE A 336 15.18 1.19 1.79
C ILE A 336 16.38 1.04 0.85
N ASP A 337 17.41 0.26 1.21
CA ASP A 337 18.53 -0.03 0.32
C ASP A 337 18.07 -0.63 -1.03
N VAL A 338 17.08 -1.53 -1.01
CA VAL A 338 16.47 -2.12 -2.22
C VAL A 338 15.75 -1.05 -3.06
N VAL A 339 15.10 -0.08 -2.42
CA VAL A 339 14.45 1.06 -3.09
C VAL A 339 15.50 1.97 -3.74
N TYR A 340 16.62 2.24 -3.06
CA TYR A 340 17.74 3.00 -3.64
C TYR A 340 18.40 2.27 -4.81
N ASP A 341 18.58 0.96 -4.69
CA ASP A 341 19.18 0.10 -5.72
C ASP A 341 18.29 0.00 -6.96
N LEU A 342 16.98 -0.10 -6.79
CA LEU A 342 15.99 0.00 -7.89
C LEU A 342 15.96 1.38 -8.53
N LEU A 343 15.89 2.47 -7.75
CA LEU A 343 15.92 3.83 -8.30
C LEU A 343 17.22 4.09 -9.08
N HIS A 344 18.35 3.56 -8.60
CA HIS A 344 19.64 3.66 -9.27
C HIS A 344 19.67 2.85 -10.58
N MET A 345 19.07 1.64 -10.59
CA MET A 345 18.81 0.86 -11.81
C MET A 345 18.03 1.68 -12.84
N MET A 346 16.97 2.36 -12.40
CA MET A 346 16.11 3.19 -13.26
C MET A 346 16.72 4.55 -13.62
N GLY A 347 17.89 4.91 -13.09
CA GLY A 347 18.50 6.23 -13.34
C GLY A 347 17.75 7.40 -12.69
N ARG A 348 17.03 7.13 -11.59
CA ARG A 348 16.12 8.05 -10.89
C ARG A 348 16.58 8.34 -9.45
N ASP A 349 17.89 8.59 -9.27
CA ASP A 349 18.45 9.08 -8.00
C ASP A 349 18.08 10.55 -7.69
N ASP A 350 17.27 11.20 -8.54
CA ASP A 350 16.59 12.46 -8.25
C ASP A 350 15.46 12.29 -7.23
N ILE A 351 14.84 11.10 -7.15
CA ILE A 351 13.70 10.85 -6.28
C ILE A 351 14.17 10.63 -4.83
N PRO A 352 13.77 11.48 -3.87
CA PRO A 352 14.04 11.26 -2.45
C PRO A 352 13.17 10.13 -1.89
N VAL A 353 13.75 9.31 -1.01
CA VAL A 353 13.06 8.23 -0.29
C VAL A 353 13.02 8.59 1.19
N GLY A 354 11.82 8.82 1.73
CA GLY A 354 11.62 9.22 3.12
C GLY A 354 11.31 8.04 4.04
N LEU A 355 12.08 7.87 5.11
CA LEU A 355 11.83 6.86 6.14
C LEU A 355 10.61 7.27 6.98
N GLY A 356 9.55 6.46 6.93
CA GLY A 356 8.37 6.61 7.77
C GLY A 356 8.55 6.08 9.19
N ASP A 357 7.45 5.97 9.91
CA ASP A 357 7.46 5.45 11.28
C ASP A 357 7.54 3.91 11.29
N MET A 358 8.17 3.36 12.33
CA MET A 358 8.29 1.91 12.56
C MET A 358 7.08 1.33 13.33
N PHE A 359 6.16 2.19 13.78
CA PHE A 359 5.04 1.81 14.67
C PHE A 359 3.77 2.58 14.32
N ALA A 360 2.62 1.99 14.64
CA ALA A 360 1.33 2.64 14.54
C ALA A 360 1.25 3.92 15.42
N MET A 361 0.39 4.84 15.00
CA MET A 361 0.22 6.15 15.64
C MET A 361 -0.06 6.02 17.15
N ASN A 362 0.82 6.60 17.96
CA ASN A 362 0.78 6.62 19.44
C ASN A 362 1.12 5.28 20.13
N GLN A 363 1.84 4.37 19.47
CA GLN A 363 2.48 3.21 20.12
C GLN A 363 3.95 3.50 20.46
N SER A 364 4.39 3.11 21.67
CA SER A 364 5.75 3.31 22.22
C SER A 364 6.10 2.21 23.24
N ASP A 365 7.29 1.62 23.18
CA ASP A 365 7.65 0.50 24.06
C ASP A 365 7.65 0.93 25.54
N PRO A 366 7.10 0.15 26.48
CA PRO A 366 7.06 0.52 27.89
C PRO A 366 8.44 0.47 28.59
N ILE A 367 9.44 -0.22 28.03
CA ILE A 367 10.78 -0.42 28.60
C ILE A 367 11.82 0.42 27.85
N PHE A 368 11.76 0.48 26.53
CA PHE A 368 12.65 1.28 25.69
C PHE A 368 11.86 2.05 24.60
N PRO A 369 11.21 3.18 24.96
CA PRO A 369 10.29 3.91 24.09
C PRO A 369 10.72 4.17 22.63
N PRO A 370 12.02 4.37 22.30
CA PRO A 370 12.49 4.48 20.92
C PRO A 370 12.24 3.24 20.03
N VAL A 371 11.87 2.09 20.59
CA VAL A 371 11.63 0.80 19.88
C VAL A 371 10.15 0.39 19.86
N GLY A 372 9.22 1.26 20.28
CA GLY A 372 7.78 1.09 19.96
C GLY A 372 7.01 -0.03 20.68
N ASP A 373 5.70 0.15 20.88
CA ASP A 373 4.89 -0.87 21.57
C ASP A 373 4.60 -2.01 20.59
N CYS A 374 5.09 -3.22 20.87
CA CYS A 374 4.89 -4.40 20.03
C CYS A 374 3.47 -5.00 20.12
N LYS A 375 2.43 -4.15 20.00
CA LYS A 375 1.00 -4.55 20.07
C LYS A 375 0.49 -5.05 18.72
N TYR A 376 0.67 -4.27 17.68
CA TYR A 376 0.56 -4.77 16.31
C TYR A 376 1.89 -5.43 15.96
N VAL A 377 2.05 -6.67 16.43
CA VAL A 377 3.19 -7.55 16.10
C VAL A 377 3.45 -7.44 14.60
N LYS A 378 4.70 -7.12 14.22
CA LYS A 378 5.15 -7.02 12.83
C LYS A 378 4.56 -8.18 12.02
N ALA A 379 3.55 -7.87 11.21
CA ALA A 379 2.66 -8.90 10.66
C ALA A 379 3.20 -9.52 9.37
N VAL A 380 4.49 -9.26 9.07
CA VAL A 380 5.31 -9.98 8.09
C VAL A 380 5.22 -11.48 8.39
N PRO A 381 4.65 -12.30 7.51
CA PRO A 381 4.68 -13.74 7.67
C PRO A 381 6.14 -14.20 7.69
N GLN A 382 6.46 -15.18 8.54
CA GLN A 382 7.74 -15.86 8.40
C GLN A 382 7.65 -16.75 7.16
N GLY A 383 8.19 -16.26 6.03
CA GLY A 383 8.53 -17.10 4.88
C GLY A 383 9.58 -18.14 5.24
N CYS A 384 10.02 -18.94 4.27
CA CYS A 384 10.97 -20.03 4.47
C CYS A 384 12.29 -19.63 5.15
N GLY A 385 12.72 -18.36 5.02
CA GLY A 385 13.85 -17.73 5.72
C GLY A 385 13.48 -16.65 6.76
N GLY A 386 12.18 -16.45 7.04
CA GLY A 386 11.69 -15.43 7.99
C GLY A 386 11.79 -13.99 7.47
N PHE A 387 11.90 -13.01 8.37
CA PHE A 387 11.98 -11.57 8.03
C PHE A 387 13.09 -11.23 7.02
N LEU A 388 14.18 -12.00 6.98
CA LEU A 388 15.29 -11.79 6.06
C LEU A 388 14.89 -11.97 4.60
N ASP A 389 13.90 -12.81 4.31
CA ASP A 389 13.37 -12.97 2.97
C ASP A 389 12.67 -11.67 2.54
N SER A 390 11.63 -11.24 3.26
CA SER A 390 10.90 -10.00 2.97
C SER A 390 11.82 -8.78 2.92
N ASP A 391 12.78 -8.68 3.86
CA ASP A 391 13.74 -7.58 3.92
C ASP A 391 14.65 -7.48 2.68
N THR A 392 14.94 -8.62 2.03
CA THR A 392 15.84 -8.74 0.87
C THR A 392 15.10 -8.97 -0.44
N LEU A 393 13.77 -8.78 -0.45
CA LEU A 393 12.89 -9.11 -1.58
C LEU A 393 13.08 -10.57 -2.02
N TYR A 394 13.03 -11.50 -1.07
CA TYR A 394 13.26 -12.94 -1.21
C TYR A 394 14.64 -13.26 -1.82
N GLY A 395 15.67 -12.57 -1.34
CA GLY A 395 17.04 -12.67 -1.81
C GLY A 395 17.33 -11.91 -3.12
N PHE A 396 16.32 -11.33 -3.77
CA PHE A 396 16.46 -10.63 -5.05
C PHE A 396 17.30 -9.35 -4.97
N ALA A 397 17.40 -8.73 -3.79
CA ALA A 397 18.21 -7.54 -3.55
C ALA A 397 19.68 -7.68 -3.99
N ARG A 398 20.22 -8.91 -4.02
CA ARG A 398 21.61 -9.18 -4.49
C ARG A 398 21.80 -8.98 -6.00
N ASP A 399 20.72 -9.07 -6.78
CA ASP A 399 20.71 -9.04 -8.25
C ASP A 399 20.33 -7.64 -8.79
N LEU A 400 20.09 -6.67 -7.90
CA LEU A 400 19.97 -5.24 -8.22
C LEU A 400 21.35 -4.54 -8.24
N PRO A 401 21.51 -3.45 -9.03
CA PRO A 401 22.73 -2.65 -9.02
C PRO A 401 22.84 -1.86 -7.71
N ARG A 402 24.06 -1.75 -7.19
CA ARG A 402 24.37 -1.06 -5.95
C ARG A 402 24.34 0.47 -6.15
N SER A 403 23.41 1.16 -5.52
CA SER A 403 23.36 2.62 -5.39
C SER A 403 24.44 3.15 -4.44
N PRO A 404 24.97 4.38 -4.65
CA PRO A 404 25.77 5.08 -3.64
C PRO A 404 24.94 5.50 -2.41
N ARG A 405 23.60 5.58 -2.53
CA ARG A 405 22.70 5.87 -1.41
C ARG A 405 22.52 4.63 -0.54
N ARG A 406 22.45 4.82 0.78
CA ARG A 406 22.25 3.77 1.78
C ARG A 406 21.38 4.25 2.93
N TYR A 407 20.68 3.32 3.57
CA TYR A 407 20.05 3.53 4.86
C TYR A 407 21.10 3.86 5.94
N THR A 408 20.85 4.92 6.71
CA THR A 408 21.64 5.30 7.89
C THR A 408 20.77 5.29 9.15
N ALA A 409 21.36 4.90 10.28
CA ALA A 409 20.68 4.97 11.58
C ALA A 409 20.71 6.37 12.21
N GLU A 410 21.55 7.27 11.70
CA GLU A 410 21.66 8.67 12.13
C GLU A 410 20.72 9.53 11.28
N ASN A 411 19.80 10.26 11.94
CA ASN A 411 18.62 10.91 11.37
C ASN A 411 18.33 12.23 12.13
N SER A 412 17.37 13.04 11.69
CA SER A 412 17.13 14.38 12.27
C SER A 412 16.63 14.40 13.73
N MET A 413 17.46 14.82 14.69
CA MET A 413 17.04 15.03 16.10
C MET A 413 15.85 16.00 16.19
N ALA A 414 15.83 17.04 15.35
CA ALA A 414 14.77 18.05 15.29
C ALA A 414 13.38 17.49 14.96
N HIS A 415 13.32 16.27 14.41
CA HIS A 415 12.08 15.57 14.06
C HIS A 415 11.91 14.24 14.82
N GLY A 416 12.62 14.07 15.94
CA GLY A 416 12.43 12.96 16.89
C GLY A 416 13.32 11.74 16.66
N ALA A 417 14.34 11.82 15.80
CA ALA A 417 15.38 10.80 15.74
C ALA A 417 16.23 10.75 17.03
N PRO A 418 16.92 9.64 17.32
CA PRO A 418 17.76 9.51 18.51
C PRO A 418 19.20 10.03 18.37
N ARG A 419 19.68 10.32 17.14
CA ARG A 419 21.06 10.83 16.86
C ARG A 419 21.09 11.62 15.56
N ASP A 420 21.65 12.84 15.57
CA ASP A 420 21.98 13.60 14.36
C ASP A 420 23.37 13.22 13.83
N THR A 421 23.73 13.68 12.63
CA THR A 421 25.03 13.39 12.00
C THR A 421 25.75 14.63 11.48
N ASP A 422 27.07 14.62 11.52
CA ASP A 422 27.94 15.68 10.96
C ASP A 422 27.94 15.68 9.42
N ARG A 423 27.37 14.66 8.77
CA ARG A 423 27.19 14.55 7.31
C ARG A 423 25.72 14.50 6.89
N PRO A 424 24.98 15.61 7.01
CA PRO A 424 23.53 15.66 6.75
C PRO A 424 23.14 15.39 5.29
N GLU A 425 24.11 15.35 4.37
CA GLU A 425 23.96 14.95 2.97
C GLU A 425 23.94 13.42 2.75
N LEU A 426 24.45 12.64 3.71
CA LEU A 426 24.48 11.17 3.65
C LEU A 426 23.38 10.50 4.49
N ARG A 427 22.69 11.28 5.34
CA ARG A 427 21.65 10.74 6.23
C ARG A 427 20.39 10.32 5.47
N GLN A 428 19.74 9.28 5.97
CA GLN A 428 18.41 8.86 5.56
C GLN A 428 17.38 9.95 5.94
N PRO A 429 16.75 10.65 4.98
CA PRO A 429 15.75 11.65 5.34
C PRO A 429 14.48 10.99 5.87
N LEU A 430 13.81 11.65 6.82
CA LEU A 430 12.52 11.19 7.33
C LEU A 430 11.38 11.56 6.37
N ALA A 431 10.30 10.79 6.38
CA ALA A 431 9.09 11.02 5.57
C ALA A 431 8.55 12.45 5.70
N ILE A 432 8.56 13.00 6.92
CA ILE A 432 8.12 14.37 7.19
C ILE A 432 9.08 15.44 6.64
N GLU A 433 10.39 15.16 6.60
CA GLU A 433 11.38 16.07 6.00
C GLU A 433 11.25 16.10 4.49
N VAL A 434 11.00 14.95 3.86
CA VAL A 434 10.70 14.84 2.42
C VAL A 434 9.41 15.59 2.09
N TRP A 435 8.33 15.38 2.85
CA TRP A 435 7.07 16.12 2.69
C TRP A 435 7.28 17.64 2.79
N GLN A 436 7.95 18.11 3.85
CA GLN A 436 8.21 19.54 4.07
C GLN A 436 9.12 20.11 2.98
N ASN A 437 10.13 19.37 2.52
CA ASN A 437 10.98 19.79 1.42
C ASN A 437 10.19 19.96 0.12
N LEU A 438 9.32 19.02 -0.25
CA LEU A 438 8.48 19.13 -1.45
C LEU A 438 7.48 20.29 -1.36
N THR A 439 6.90 20.54 -0.19
CA THR A 439 5.81 21.52 0.00
C THR A 439 6.24 22.94 0.41
N LYS A 440 7.55 23.18 0.59
CA LYS A 440 8.11 24.53 0.78
C LYS A 440 7.67 25.47 -0.35
N SER A 441 7.25 26.68 0.02
CA SER A 441 6.61 27.66 -0.88
C SER A 441 7.38 28.04 -2.14
N GLY A 442 8.69 27.75 -2.22
CA GLY A 442 9.50 27.96 -3.43
C GLY A 442 9.30 26.92 -4.53
N ASN A 443 8.83 25.70 -4.21
CA ASN A 443 8.86 24.56 -5.15
C ASN A 443 7.68 24.50 -6.12
N ARG A 444 6.75 25.46 -6.08
CA ARG A 444 5.56 25.59 -6.96
C ARG A 444 4.59 24.39 -6.97
N VAL A 445 4.82 23.35 -6.19
CA VAL A 445 3.93 22.19 -6.05
C VAL A 445 2.71 22.59 -5.21
N SER A 446 1.61 22.93 -5.89
CA SER A 446 0.37 23.40 -5.24
C SER A 446 -0.65 22.29 -4.97
N LYS A 447 -0.53 21.13 -5.64
CA LYS A 447 -1.44 19.99 -5.56
C LYS A 447 -0.70 18.69 -5.81
N ILE A 448 -0.70 17.77 -4.84
CA ILE A 448 -0.03 16.47 -4.87
C ILE A 448 -1.07 15.34 -4.82
N THR A 449 -0.83 14.25 -5.55
CA THR A 449 -1.51 12.96 -5.34
C THR A 449 -0.65 12.09 -4.41
N VAL A 450 -1.24 11.50 -3.37
CA VAL A 450 -0.53 10.46 -2.58
C VAL A 450 -1.14 9.10 -2.92
N LEU A 451 -0.34 8.21 -3.50
CA LEU A 451 -0.67 6.82 -3.72
C LEU A 451 -0.13 6.04 -2.51
N THR A 452 -1.00 5.37 -1.76
CA THR A 452 -0.59 4.59 -0.58
C THR A 452 -0.88 3.11 -0.83
N SER A 453 0.16 2.27 -0.75
CA SER A 453 0.02 0.81 -0.79
C SER A 453 0.21 0.15 0.57
N GLY A 454 0.88 0.81 1.52
CA GLY A 454 1.04 0.33 2.90
C GLY A 454 0.08 0.93 3.93
N PRO A 455 0.33 0.69 5.24
CA PRO A 455 -0.42 1.29 6.35
C PRO A 455 -0.42 2.82 6.35
N LEU A 456 -1.53 3.44 6.76
CA LEU A 456 -1.76 4.88 6.60
C LEU A 456 -1.09 5.79 7.65
N THR A 457 -0.19 5.21 8.45
CA THR A 457 0.57 5.84 9.55
C THR A 457 1.30 7.10 9.10
N ASN A 458 2.12 7.01 8.04
CA ASN A 458 2.90 8.13 7.51
C ASN A 458 2.01 9.30 7.09
N LEU A 459 0.96 8.97 6.33
CA LEU A 459 0.02 9.95 5.83
C LEU A 459 -0.79 10.62 6.95
N ALA A 460 -1.22 9.87 7.97
CA ALA A 460 -1.85 10.44 9.16
C ALA A 460 -0.91 11.38 9.92
N LYS A 461 0.38 11.03 10.02
CA LYS A 461 1.41 11.88 10.65
C LYS A 461 1.63 13.17 9.86
N ILE A 462 1.66 13.12 8.53
CA ILE A 462 1.72 14.31 7.65
C ILE A 462 0.50 15.23 7.89
N ILE A 463 -0.71 14.67 7.89
CA ILE A 463 -1.96 15.44 8.15
C ILE A 463 -1.92 16.12 9.52
N SER A 464 -1.50 15.38 10.56
CA SER A 464 -1.46 15.89 11.93
C SER A 464 -0.39 16.96 12.18
N SER A 465 0.73 16.89 11.46
CA SER A 465 1.87 17.79 11.66
C SER A 465 1.83 19.05 10.79
N ASP A 466 1.26 18.95 9.58
CA ASP A 466 1.09 20.08 8.66
C ASP A 466 -0.39 20.36 8.38
N LYS A 467 -0.94 21.41 9.00
CA LYS A 467 -2.32 21.86 8.80
C LYS A 467 -2.64 22.29 7.36
N LYS A 468 -1.64 22.56 6.52
CA LYS A 468 -1.85 22.90 5.09
C LYS A 468 -1.89 21.65 4.21
N SER A 469 -1.41 20.50 4.68
CA SER A 469 -1.30 19.28 3.88
C SER A 469 -2.64 18.84 3.27
N SER A 470 -3.74 18.87 4.03
CA SER A 470 -5.08 18.54 3.50
C SER A 470 -5.54 19.47 2.36
N SER A 471 -5.01 20.69 2.26
CA SER A 471 -5.30 21.61 1.14
C SER A 471 -4.35 21.44 -0.06
N LEU A 472 -3.17 20.86 0.19
CA LEU A 472 -2.16 20.54 -0.83
C LEU A 472 -2.38 19.16 -1.46
N ILE A 473 -3.10 18.24 -0.81
CA ILE A 473 -3.35 16.91 -1.35
C ILE A 473 -4.68 16.92 -2.12
N LYS A 474 -4.59 16.68 -3.43
CA LYS A 474 -5.72 16.82 -4.39
C LYS A 474 -6.57 15.56 -4.48
N ALA A 475 -5.92 14.41 -4.44
CA ALA A 475 -6.51 13.09 -4.49
C ALA A 475 -5.57 12.12 -3.78
N ARG A 476 -6.12 11.02 -3.28
CA ARG A 476 -5.34 9.92 -2.74
C ARG A 476 -5.91 8.62 -3.25
N THR A 477 -5.06 7.77 -3.80
CA THR A 477 -5.47 6.41 -4.20
C THR A 477 -4.91 5.45 -3.18
N PHE A 478 -5.79 4.67 -2.56
CA PHE A 478 -5.49 3.77 -1.46
C PHE A 478 -5.61 2.33 -1.93
N CYS A 479 -4.51 1.57 -1.87
CA CYS A 479 -4.56 0.11 -1.94
C CYS A 479 -5.07 -0.44 -0.61
N TYR A 480 -5.72 -1.60 -0.70
CA TYR A 480 -5.85 -2.52 0.41
C TYR A 480 -5.03 -3.78 0.08
N LEU A 481 -4.03 -4.11 0.89
CA LEU A 481 -3.10 -5.21 0.66
C LEU A 481 -3.44 -6.47 1.46
N PHE A 482 -3.36 -7.62 0.79
CA PHE A 482 -2.40 -8.65 1.18
C PHE A 482 -1.45 -8.78 -0.03
N GLY A 483 -0.20 -9.24 0.00
CA GLY A 483 0.48 -10.08 0.98
C GLY A 483 0.55 -11.53 0.48
N GLU A 484 1.55 -12.28 0.93
CA GLU A 484 1.83 -13.65 0.46
C GLU A 484 1.48 -14.69 1.54
N SER A 485 0.82 -15.80 1.15
CA SER A 485 0.50 -16.86 2.11
C SER A 485 1.66 -17.81 2.31
N SER A 486 1.97 -18.07 3.58
CA SER A 486 2.76 -19.19 4.08
C SER A 486 2.01 -20.52 3.97
#